data_AF-A0AAW0YS71-F1
#
_entry.id   AF-A0AAW0YS71-F1
#
_cell.length_a   1.000
_cell.length_b   1.000
_cell.length_c   1.000
_cell.angle_alpha   90.00
_cell.angle_beta   90.00
_cell.angle_gamma   90.00
#
_symmetry.space_group_name_H-M   'P 1'
#
loop_
_entity.id
_entity.type
_entity.pdbx_description
1 polymer ?
#
loop_
_entity_poly.entity_id
_entity_poly.type
_entity_poly.pdbx_seq_one_letter_code
_entity_poly.pdbx_strand_id
1 'polypeptide(L)'
;MRLQYLSLPVILLLLPFVLSQDQVEAASFGAGDHSSCKDVTTRDPHTCQCLPGFNDPGKWGKECVCPDEPNTKLSYNWVHERSEACCVCTGHDQIYNTDAHRCECLPGFETYYDWHHRLHCKPAPSSSTGGPPQPSSSGGYLGQKRALNDALRRRDAGFDSRAVEETLGCKSDEKACEADDTWTCTDVTSSLSSCGGCPGDGIDCGALPGVSEVRCIQGICAIDTCHRGFVLEFKSHVDGPTSSGNITCAPKHHRPWFTAQGGDGL
;
A
#
# COMPACT_ATOMS: atom_id res chain seq x y z
N MET A 1 -40.39 -16.63 37.73
CA MET A 1 -39.33 -17.66 37.68
C MET A 1 -39.96 -18.98 37.27
N ARG A 2 -39.82 -19.37 36.00
CA ARG A 2 -40.18 -20.71 35.50
C ARG A 2 -39.03 -21.18 34.62
N LEU A 3 -38.22 -22.10 35.16
CA LEU A 3 -37.24 -22.88 34.40
C LEU A 3 -38.02 -23.92 33.58
N GLN A 4 -37.91 -23.86 32.26
CA GLN A 4 -38.32 -24.96 31.38
C GLN A 4 -37.06 -25.57 30.78
N TYR A 5 -36.76 -26.79 31.24
CA TYR A 5 -35.79 -27.71 30.66
C TYR A 5 -36.32 -28.16 29.29
N LEU A 6 -35.57 -27.83 28.23
CA LEU A 6 -35.75 -28.41 26.90
C LEU A 6 -34.58 -29.36 26.64
N SER A 7 -34.86 -30.65 26.83
CA SER A 7 -34.05 -31.77 26.42
C SER A 7 -33.92 -31.79 24.90
N LEU A 8 -32.73 -31.51 24.38
CA LEU A 8 -32.39 -31.74 22.98
C LEU A 8 -32.00 -33.22 22.79
N PRO A 9 -32.58 -33.93 21.80
CA PRO A 9 -32.16 -35.28 21.47
C PRO A 9 -30.80 -35.24 20.76
N VAL A 10 -29.86 -36.01 21.31
CA VAL A 10 -28.60 -36.38 20.66
C VAL A 10 -28.95 -37.25 19.46
N ILE A 11 -29.16 -36.63 18.30
CA ILE A 11 -29.29 -37.32 17.03
C ILE A 11 -27.87 -37.59 16.52
N LEU A 12 -27.43 -38.83 16.78
CA LEU A 12 -26.27 -39.48 16.18
C LEU A 12 -26.50 -39.56 14.66
N LEU A 13 -26.04 -38.56 13.91
CA LEU A 13 -25.92 -38.64 12.46
C LEU A 13 -24.68 -39.45 12.11
N LEU A 14 -24.89 -40.75 11.92
CA LEU A 14 -23.99 -41.64 11.20
C LEU A 14 -23.93 -41.19 9.73
N LEU A 15 -23.00 -40.29 9.42
CA LEU A 15 -22.63 -40.00 8.04
C LEU A 15 -21.76 -41.16 7.52
N PRO A 16 -22.13 -41.80 6.39
CA PRO A 16 -21.22 -42.73 5.72
C PRO A 16 -20.01 -41.93 5.24
N PHE A 17 -18.83 -42.30 5.73
CA PHE A 17 -17.55 -41.96 5.12
C PHE A 17 -17.52 -42.55 3.71
N VAL A 18 -18.06 -41.81 2.74
CA VAL A 18 -17.74 -42.02 1.34
C VAL A 18 -16.32 -41.49 1.18
N LEU A 19 -15.36 -42.40 1.25
CA LEU A 19 -13.99 -42.18 0.80
C LEU A 19 -14.06 -41.93 -0.71
N SER A 20 -14.27 -40.69 -1.13
CA SER A 20 -13.84 -40.25 -2.44
C SER A 20 -12.32 -40.23 -2.42
N GLN A 21 -11.71 -41.35 -2.78
CA GLN A 21 -10.36 -41.36 -3.33
C GLN A 21 -10.44 -40.60 -4.66
N ASP A 22 -10.23 -39.30 -4.61
CA ASP A 22 -9.67 -38.61 -5.76
C ASP A 22 -8.28 -39.21 -5.97
N GLN A 23 -8.23 -40.23 -6.83
CA GLN A 23 -7.02 -40.59 -7.53
C GLN A 23 -6.64 -39.37 -8.35
N VAL A 24 -5.91 -38.45 -7.74
CA VAL A 24 -5.04 -37.54 -8.47
C VAL A 24 -4.06 -38.47 -9.16
N GLU A 25 -4.37 -38.84 -10.40
CA GLU A 25 -3.42 -39.42 -11.32
C GLU A 25 -2.29 -38.41 -11.43
N ALA A 26 -1.28 -38.58 -10.57
CA ALA A 26 0.03 -38.01 -10.76
C ALA A 26 0.54 -38.62 -12.06
N ALA A 27 0.18 -37.98 -13.16
CA ALA A 27 0.69 -38.29 -14.47
C ALA A 27 2.21 -38.19 -14.36
N SER A 28 2.85 -39.34 -14.25
CA SER A 28 4.29 -39.53 -14.31
C SER A 28 4.69 -39.26 -15.76
N PHE A 29 4.73 -37.97 -16.11
CA PHE A 29 5.35 -37.50 -17.33
C PHE A 29 6.84 -37.80 -17.20
N GLY A 30 7.35 -38.57 -18.16
CA GLY A 30 8.67 -39.16 -18.12
C GLY A 30 9.76 -38.13 -17.80
N ALA A 31 10.75 -38.59 -17.03
CA ALA A 31 11.99 -37.89 -16.69
C ALA A 31 12.86 -37.63 -17.94
N GLY A 32 12.31 -36.91 -18.92
CA GLY A 32 13.08 -36.29 -19.97
C GLY A 32 13.69 -35.04 -19.40
N ASP A 33 15.02 -35.05 -19.25
CA ASP A 33 15.93 -33.93 -19.00
C ASP A 33 15.22 -32.58 -18.79
N HIS A 34 14.66 -32.41 -17.59
CA HIS A 34 13.88 -31.24 -17.20
C HIS A 34 14.85 -30.07 -17.10
N SER A 35 15.05 -29.37 -18.22
CA SER A 35 15.69 -28.06 -18.30
C SER A 35 15.20 -27.22 -17.13
N SER A 36 16.12 -27.02 -16.18
CA SER A 36 15.77 -26.71 -14.81
C SER A 36 15.11 -25.32 -14.73
N CYS A 37 14.02 -25.19 -13.97
CA CYS A 37 13.41 -23.89 -13.69
C CYS A 37 14.30 -22.97 -12.83
N LYS A 38 15.55 -23.37 -12.53
CA LYS A 38 16.48 -22.63 -11.66
C LYS A 38 16.83 -21.24 -12.17
N ASP A 39 16.75 -21.00 -13.48
CA ASP A 39 17.07 -19.69 -14.07
C ASP A 39 15.84 -18.78 -14.21
N VAL A 40 14.65 -19.24 -13.77
CA VAL A 40 13.40 -18.49 -13.87
C VAL A 40 13.06 -17.87 -12.51
N THR A 41 13.29 -16.57 -12.38
CA THR A 41 13.09 -15.80 -11.12
C THR A 41 11.64 -15.72 -10.64
N THR A 42 10.66 -16.02 -11.50
CA THR A 42 9.23 -16.06 -11.16
C THR A 42 8.74 -17.42 -10.69
N ARG A 43 9.62 -18.44 -10.64
CA ARG A 43 9.30 -19.79 -10.17
C ARG A 43 10.15 -20.17 -8.97
N ASP A 44 9.57 -21.00 -8.11
CA ASP A 44 10.32 -21.64 -7.04
C ASP A 44 11.33 -22.66 -7.65
N PRO A 45 12.62 -22.60 -7.30
CA PRO A 45 13.66 -23.38 -7.96
C PRO A 45 13.61 -24.88 -7.62
N HIS A 46 12.83 -25.28 -6.62
CA HIS A 46 12.71 -26.67 -6.17
C HIS A 46 11.45 -27.34 -6.70
N THR A 47 10.32 -26.64 -6.66
CA THR A 47 9.01 -27.14 -7.07
C THR A 47 8.66 -26.77 -8.51
N CYS A 48 9.37 -25.81 -9.10
CA CYS A 48 9.05 -25.17 -10.38
C CYS A 48 7.65 -24.55 -10.44
N GLN A 49 6.97 -24.36 -9.30
CA GLN A 49 5.68 -23.67 -9.25
C GLN A 49 5.89 -22.15 -9.32
N CYS A 50 4.90 -21.44 -9.84
CA CYS A 50 4.93 -19.98 -9.84
C CYS A 50 4.92 -19.43 -8.41
N LEU A 51 5.72 -18.39 -8.17
CA LEU A 51 5.74 -17.69 -6.89
C LEU A 51 4.36 -17.07 -6.60
N PRO A 52 4.01 -16.84 -5.32
CA PRO A 52 2.74 -16.19 -4.96
C PRO A 52 2.56 -14.84 -5.69
N GLY A 53 1.38 -14.66 -6.28
CA GLY A 53 1.05 -13.47 -7.06
C GLY A 53 1.35 -13.55 -8.57
N PHE A 54 1.80 -14.70 -9.07
CA PHE A 54 1.99 -14.97 -10.49
C PHE A 54 1.14 -16.16 -10.95
N ASN A 55 0.72 -16.15 -12.22
CA ASN A 55 -0.05 -17.22 -12.85
C ASN A 55 0.84 -18.08 -13.77
N ASP A 56 0.58 -19.39 -13.79
CA ASP A 56 1.29 -20.30 -14.69
C ASP A 56 0.72 -20.17 -16.13
N PRO A 57 1.56 -19.89 -17.15
CA PRO A 57 1.11 -19.82 -18.54
C PRO A 57 0.74 -21.19 -19.16
N GLY A 58 0.78 -22.29 -18.39
CA GLY A 58 0.46 -23.64 -18.85
C GLY A 58 1.49 -24.23 -19.82
N LYS A 59 2.68 -23.62 -19.90
CA LYS A 59 3.79 -24.05 -20.74
C LYS A 59 5.03 -24.21 -19.88
N TRP A 60 5.56 -25.43 -19.86
CA TRP A 60 6.77 -25.79 -19.12
C TRP A 60 7.96 -24.91 -19.56
N GLY A 61 8.76 -24.47 -18.57
CA GLY A 61 9.95 -23.65 -18.79
C GLY A 61 9.69 -22.18 -19.15
N LYS A 62 8.44 -21.71 -19.15
CA LYS A 62 8.13 -20.29 -19.33
C LYS A 62 8.06 -19.55 -17.99
N GLU A 63 8.49 -18.28 -18.04
CA GLU A 63 8.26 -17.31 -16.96
C GLU A 63 6.76 -17.25 -16.62
N CYS A 64 6.47 -17.17 -15.33
CA CYS A 64 5.10 -16.94 -14.88
C CYS A 64 4.65 -15.53 -15.25
N VAL A 65 3.36 -15.39 -15.52
CA VAL A 65 2.77 -14.13 -15.99
C VAL A 65 2.06 -13.42 -14.85
N CYS A 66 1.94 -12.11 -14.96
CA CYS A 66 1.17 -11.33 -14.00
C CYS A 66 -0.34 -11.63 -14.18
N PRO A 67 -1.12 -11.71 -13.09
CA PRO A 67 -2.52 -12.16 -13.17
C PRO A 67 -3.45 -11.25 -13.97
N ASP A 68 -3.13 -9.95 -14.08
CA ASP A 68 -3.95 -8.94 -14.74
C ASP A 68 -3.36 -8.51 -16.09
N GLU A 69 -2.95 -9.48 -16.91
CA GLU A 69 -2.63 -9.22 -18.32
C GLU A 69 -3.92 -8.83 -19.08
N PRO A 70 -3.94 -7.75 -19.90
CA PRO A 70 -2.80 -6.98 -20.43
C PRO A 70 -2.40 -5.73 -19.63
N ASN A 71 -3.02 -5.48 -18.48
CA ASN A 71 -2.81 -4.26 -17.70
C ASN A 71 -1.48 -4.24 -16.96
N THR A 72 -0.93 -5.41 -16.63
CA THR A 72 0.35 -5.57 -15.96
C THR A 72 1.46 -6.05 -16.89
N LYS A 73 2.70 -5.65 -16.60
CA LYS A 73 3.92 -6.25 -17.14
C LYS A 73 4.81 -6.77 -16.02
N LEU A 74 5.54 -7.85 -16.32
CA LEU A 74 6.59 -8.35 -15.44
C LEU A 74 7.75 -7.35 -15.42
N SER A 75 8.20 -6.98 -14.23
CA SER A 75 9.36 -6.13 -13.99
C SER A 75 10.25 -6.76 -12.93
N TYR A 76 11.49 -6.29 -12.85
CA TYR A 76 12.47 -6.78 -11.89
C TYR A 76 12.99 -5.63 -11.04
N ASN A 77 12.80 -5.72 -9.73
CA ASN A 77 13.35 -4.78 -8.77
C ASN A 77 14.65 -5.37 -8.20
N TRP A 78 15.70 -4.56 -8.15
CA TRP A 78 16.96 -4.96 -7.54
C TRP A 78 16.95 -4.64 -6.05
N VAL A 79 16.95 -5.68 -5.21
CA VAL A 79 16.87 -5.60 -3.75
C VAL A 79 17.98 -6.47 -3.17
N HIS A 80 18.90 -5.87 -2.41
CA HIS A 80 20.03 -6.58 -1.77
C HIS A 80 20.83 -7.51 -2.71
N GLU A 81 21.27 -6.99 -3.86
CA GLU A 81 22.04 -7.74 -4.89
C GLU A 81 21.28 -8.91 -5.54
N ARG A 82 19.96 -9.00 -5.34
CA ARG A 82 19.09 -9.97 -6.00
C ARG A 82 18.02 -9.25 -6.80
N SER A 83 17.66 -9.81 -7.95
CA SER A 83 16.50 -9.36 -8.72
C SER A 83 15.25 -10.07 -8.22
N GLU A 84 14.29 -9.30 -7.71
CA GLU A 84 12.97 -9.78 -7.32
C GLU A 84 11.97 -9.43 -8.43
N ALA A 85 11.24 -10.45 -8.90
CA ALA A 85 10.19 -10.27 -9.89
C ALA A 85 8.98 -9.58 -9.27
N CYS A 86 8.39 -8.60 -9.96
CA CYS A 86 7.20 -7.89 -9.53
C CYS A 86 6.28 -7.55 -10.71
N CYS A 87 4.99 -7.39 -10.43
CA CYS A 87 4.00 -6.96 -11.42
C CYS A 87 3.82 -5.44 -11.34
N VAL A 88 3.97 -4.78 -12.49
CA VAL A 88 3.86 -3.31 -12.59
C VAL A 88 2.78 -2.96 -13.61
N CYS A 89 1.93 -2.00 -13.28
CA CYS A 89 0.90 -1.50 -14.19
C CYS A 89 1.51 -0.82 -15.41
N THR A 90 0.91 -1.03 -16.58
CA THR A 90 1.39 -0.52 -17.86
C THR A 90 0.88 0.88 -18.16
N GLY A 91 -0.26 1.29 -17.60
CA GLY A 91 -0.86 2.60 -17.82
C GLY A 91 -0.46 3.65 -16.79
N HIS A 92 -0.73 4.91 -17.13
CA HIS A 92 -0.49 6.06 -16.26
C HIS A 92 -1.54 6.16 -15.16
N ASP A 93 -1.14 6.74 -14.02
CA ASP A 93 -2.00 6.96 -12.85
C ASP A 93 -2.65 5.66 -12.33
N GLN A 94 -1.90 4.56 -12.43
CA GLN A 94 -2.29 3.22 -11.96
C GLN A 94 -1.39 2.75 -10.83
N ILE A 95 -1.96 1.96 -9.95
CA ILE A 95 -1.27 1.25 -8.87
C ILE A 95 -1.64 -0.22 -8.92
N TYR A 96 -0.65 -1.10 -8.73
CA TYR A 96 -0.90 -2.54 -8.67
C TYR A 96 -1.37 -2.91 -7.27
N ASN A 97 -2.63 -3.35 -7.16
CA ASN A 97 -3.19 -3.84 -5.92
C ASN A 97 -2.76 -5.31 -5.73
N THR A 98 -1.84 -5.53 -4.79
CA THR A 98 -1.27 -6.87 -4.51
C THR A 98 -2.28 -7.85 -3.92
N ASP A 99 -3.29 -7.36 -3.18
CA ASP A 99 -4.33 -8.20 -2.58
C ASP A 99 -5.36 -8.65 -3.63
N ALA A 100 -5.74 -7.74 -4.53
CA ALA A 100 -6.68 -8.02 -5.61
C ALA A 100 -6.01 -8.63 -6.86
N HIS A 101 -4.68 -8.70 -6.88
CA HIS A 101 -3.86 -9.13 -8.02
C HIS A 101 -4.21 -8.43 -9.34
N ARG A 102 -4.49 -7.12 -9.28
CA ARG A 102 -4.88 -6.32 -10.45
C ARG A 102 -4.47 -4.86 -10.35
N CYS A 103 -4.36 -4.19 -11.48
CA CYS A 103 -4.18 -2.74 -11.55
C CYS A 103 -5.47 -2.00 -11.22
N GLU A 104 -5.33 -0.93 -10.46
CA GLU A 104 -6.41 -0.02 -10.10
C GLU A 104 -5.96 1.42 -10.35
N CYS A 105 -6.90 2.32 -10.63
CA CYS A 105 -6.56 3.73 -10.78
C CYS A 105 -6.21 4.35 -9.44
N LEU A 106 -5.29 5.31 -9.46
CA LEU A 106 -4.97 6.11 -8.28
C LEU A 106 -6.23 6.84 -7.78
N PRO A 107 -6.33 7.07 -6.47
CA PRO A 107 -7.45 7.83 -5.92
C PRO A 107 -7.59 9.22 -6.58
N GLY A 108 -8.83 9.60 -6.94
CA GLY A 108 -9.12 10.82 -7.71
C GLY A 108 -9.21 10.60 -9.23
N PHE A 109 -8.91 9.40 -9.71
CA PHE A 109 -9.10 9.00 -11.10
C PHE A 109 -10.28 8.04 -11.23
N GLU A 110 -11.01 8.16 -12.34
CA GLU A 110 -12.06 7.21 -12.74
C GLU A 110 -11.47 6.13 -13.64
N THR A 111 -11.84 4.87 -13.36
CA THR A 111 -11.47 3.70 -14.16
C THR A 111 -12.32 3.63 -15.43
N TYR A 112 -11.70 3.42 -16.59
CA TYR A 112 -12.40 2.98 -17.79
C TYR A 112 -11.56 1.94 -18.55
N TYR A 113 -12.22 1.05 -19.28
CA TYR A 113 -11.55 0.01 -20.07
C TYR A 113 -11.79 0.26 -21.55
N ASP A 114 -10.75 0.05 -22.36
CA ASP A 114 -10.90 0.05 -23.81
C ASP A 114 -11.43 -1.31 -24.32
N TRP A 115 -11.65 -1.39 -25.64
CA TRP A 115 -12.12 -2.59 -26.31
C TRP A 115 -11.13 -3.76 -26.31
N HIS A 116 -9.87 -3.53 -25.90
CA HIS A 116 -8.85 -4.55 -25.66
C HIS A 116 -8.73 -4.93 -24.19
N HIS A 117 -9.69 -4.51 -23.35
CA HIS A 117 -9.68 -4.71 -21.90
C HIS A 117 -8.46 -4.08 -21.19
N ARG A 118 -7.86 -3.04 -21.78
CA ARG A 118 -6.81 -2.26 -21.10
C ARG A 118 -7.43 -1.23 -20.19
N LEU A 119 -6.94 -1.16 -18.95
CA LEU A 119 -7.30 -0.17 -17.96
C LEU A 119 -6.70 1.17 -18.32
N HIS A 120 -7.53 2.20 -18.27
CA HIS A 120 -7.14 3.60 -18.40
C HIS A 120 -7.73 4.39 -17.24
N CYS A 121 -6.98 5.40 -16.80
CA CYS A 121 -7.35 6.25 -15.69
C CYS A 121 -7.47 7.68 -16.22
N LYS A 122 -8.65 8.28 -16.02
CA LYS A 122 -8.89 9.70 -16.34
C LYS A 122 -9.13 10.45 -15.02
N PRO A 123 -8.64 11.68 -14.86
CA PRO A 123 -9.01 12.50 -13.71
C PRO A 123 -10.53 12.50 -13.57
N ALA A 124 -11.04 12.27 -12.37
CA ALA A 124 -12.47 12.43 -12.12
C ALA A 124 -12.85 13.84 -12.58
N PRO A 125 -13.99 14.01 -13.28
CA PRO A 125 -14.46 15.34 -13.64
C PRO A 125 -14.46 16.11 -12.34
N SER A 126 -13.63 17.16 -12.28
CA SER A 126 -13.57 18.02 -11.11
C SER A 126 -15.00 18.42 -10.88
N SER A 127 -15.61 17.84 -9.84
CA SER A 127 -16.89 18.29 -9.35
C SER A 127 -16.54 19.68 -8.88
N SER A 128 -16.70 20.63 -9.80
CA SER A 128 -16.86 22.04 -9.57
C SER A 128 -18.12 22.12 -8.74
N THR A 129 -17.98 21.70 -7.49
CA THR A 129 -18.76 22.18 -6.40
C THR A 129 -18.38 23.65 -6.38
N GLY A 130 -19.05 24.42 -7.23
CA GLY A 130 -19.31 25.82 -7.03
C GLY A 130 -20.13 25.94 -5.75
N GLY A 131 -19.51 25.55 -4.64
CA GLY A 131 -19.90 26.03 -3.34
C GLY A 131 -19.78 27.54 -3.43
N PRO A 132 -20.86 28.28 -3.15
CA PRO A 132 -20.77 29.73 -3.07
C PRO A 132 -19.60 30.10 -2.14
N PRO A 133 -18.87 31.21 -2.38
CA PRO A 133 -17.82 31.67 -1.49
C PRO A 133 -18.41 31.73 -0.08
N GLN A 134 -18.00 30.78 0.76
CA GLN A 134 -18.56 30.65 2.09
C GLN A 134 -18.03 31.86 2.87
N PRO A 135 -18.91 32.76 3.35
CA PRO A 135 -18.47 33.91 4.11
C PRO A 135 -17.77 33.40 5.36
N SER A 136 -16.67 34.07 5.70
CA SER A 136 -15.91 33.94 6.94
C SER A 136 -16.86 34.05 8.14
N SER A 137 -17.46 32.93 8.54
CA SER A 137 -18.34 32.86 9.70
C SER A 137 -17.50 32.43 10.89
N SER A 138 -17.05 33.42 11.64
CA SER A 138 -16.58 33.28 13.01
C SER A 138 -17.75 32.76 13.87
N GLY A 139 -17.92 31.45 13.94
CA GLY A 139 -19.11 30.87 14.58
C GLY A 139 -18.96 29.42 14.99
N GLY A 140 -18.29 29.18 16.12
CA GLY A 140 -18.43 27.95 16.91
C GLY A 140 -17.27 26.95 16.79
N TYR A 141 -16.47 26.87 17.86
CA TYR A 141 -15.36 25.92 18.08
C TYR A 141 -15.68 24.43 17.79
N LEU A 142 -16.95 24.04 17.66
CA LEU A 142 -17.35 22.65 17.40
C LEU A 142 -17.34 22.25 15.91
N GLY A 143 -17.51 23.21 14.98
CA GLY A 143 -17.47 22.91 13.54
C GLY A 143 -16.04 22.70 13.01
N GLN A 144 -15.10 23.45 13.58
CA GLN A 144 -13.70 23.45 13.18
C GLN A 144 -13.02 22.08 13.41
N LYS A 145 -13.41 21.35 14.47
CA LYS A 145 -12.85 20.02 14.75
C LYS A 145 -13.18 19.00 13.66
N ARG A 146 -14.38 19.04 13.07
CA ARG A 146 -14.75 18.12 11.97
C ARG A 146 -13.97 18.46 10.69
N ALA A 147 -13.89 19.74 10.35
CA ALA A 147 -13.12 20.19 9.19
C ALA A 147 -11.63 19.84 9.33
N LEU A 148 -11.05 20.05 10.51
CA LEU A 148 -9.65 19.71 10.80
C LEU A 148 -9.40 18.20 10.70
N ASN A 149 -10.28 17.37 11.27
CA ASN A 149 -10.15 15.91 11.14
C ASN A 149 -10.26 15.43 9.69
N ASP A 150 -11.12 16.05 8.88
CA ASP A 150 -11.23 15.71 7.46
C ASP A 150 -9.98 16.14 6.68
N ALA A 151 -9.44 17.32 6.99
CA ALA A 151 -8.18 17.80 6.43
C ALA A 151 -6.99 16.90 6.78
N LEU A 152 -6.91 16.42 8.02
CA LEU A 152 -5.89 15.45 8.45
C LEU A 152 -5.98 14.16 7.63
N ARG A 153 -7.18 13.62 7.43
CA ARG A 153 -7.38 12.43 6.58
C ARG A 153 -6.94 12.65 5.14
N ARG A 154 -7.20 13.83 4.56
CA ARG A 154 -6.77 14.16 3.19
C ARG A 154 -5.24 14.27 3.08
N ARG A 155 -4.60 14.86 4.09
CA ARG A 155 -3.14 14.95 4.18
C ARG A 155 -2.50 13.57 4.35
N ASP A 156 -3.00 12.76 5.28
CA ASP A 156 -2.46 11.43 5.58
C ASP A 156 -2.59 10.45 4.41
N ALA A 157 -3.65 10.58 3.62
CA ALA A 157 -3.84 9.81 2.40
C ALA A 157 -3.05 10.37 1.18
N GLY A 158 -2.29 11.45 1.36
CA GLY A 158 -1.41 12.01 0.33
C GLY A 158 -2.12 12.76 -0.79
N PHE A 159 -3.41 13.10 -0.63
CA PHE A 159 -4.18 13.81 -1.65
C PHE A 159 -3.85 15.30 -1.71
N ASP A 160 -3.66 15.91 -0.55
CA ASP A 160 -3.48 17.35 -0.41
C ASP A 160 -2.56 17.61 0.79
N SER A 161 -1.31 17.96 0.48
CA SER A 161 -0.27 18.22 1.49
C SER A 161 -0.50 19.51 2.28
N ARG A 162 -1.41 20.39 1.83
CA ARG A 162 -1.75 21.65 2.50
C ARG A 162 -3.19 21.69 3.03
N ALA A 163 -3.89 20.56 3.07
CA ALA A 163 -5.28 20.48 3.51
C ALA A 163 -5.50 21.08 4.91
N VAL A 164 -4.56 20.85 5.83
CA VAL A 164 -4.63 21.28 7.22
C VAL A 164 -4.38 22.78 7.32
N GLU A 165 -3.39 23.29 6.57
CA GLU A 165 -3.04 24.70 6.45
C GLU A 165 -4.21 25.52 5.93
N GLU A 166 -4.85 25.07 4.85
CA GLU A 166 -6.03 25.73 4.29
C GLU A 166 -7.18 25.77 5.29
N THR A 167 -7.38 24.68 6.05
CA THR A 167 -8.44 24.58 7.05
C THR A 167 -8.19 25.49 8.26
N LEU A 168 -6.93 25.68 8.64
CA LEU A 168 -6.52 26.58 9.73
C LEU A 168 -6.34 28.03 9.27
N GLY A 169 -6.30 28.28 7.95
CA GLY A 169 -6.03 29.60 7.38
C GLY A 169 -4.57 30.03 7.50
N CYS A 170 -3.63 29.08 7.49
CA CYS A 170 -2.20 29.39 7.51
C CYS A 170 -1.79 30.16 6.24
N LYS A 171 -0.85 31.08 6.37
CA LYS A 171 -0.30 31.81 5.22
C LYS A 171 0.54 30.90 4.30
N SER A 172 0.96 31.41 3.15
CA SER A 172 1.81 30.68 2.21
C SER A 172 3.18 30.28 2.77
N ASP A 173 3.67 31.04 3.74
CA ASP A 173 4.94 30.89 4.45
C ASP A 173 4.80 30.22 5.83
N GLU A 174 3.57 29.88 6.22
CA GLU A 174 3.28 29.18 7.47
C GLU A 174 2.85 27.74 7.19
N LYS A 175 3.14 26.86 8.14
CA LYS A 175 2.80 25.43 8.10
C LYS A 175 1.98 25.01 9.31
N ALA A 176 1.05 24.08 9.12
CA ALA A 176 0.24 23.57 10.22
C ALA A 176 1.01 22.50 10.98
N CYS A 177 1.28 22.75 12.26
CA CYS A 177 2.05 21.87 13.13
C CYS A 177 1.21 21.44 14.33
N GLU A 178 1.34 20.19 14.74
CA GLU A 178 0.75 19.70 15.97
C GLU A 178 1.68 19.96 17.14
N ALA A 179 1.19 20.72 18.13
CA ALA A 179 1.87 20.98 19.39
C ALA A 179 0.85 20.87 20.53
N ASP A 180 1.15 20.06 21.55
CA ASP A 180 0.30 19.85 22.73
C ASP A 180 -1.16 19.49 22.37
N ASP A 181 -1.35 18.53 21.46
CA ASP A 181 -2.66 18.09 20.92
C ASP A 181 -3.46 19.20 20.22
N THR A 182 -2.82 20.32 19.87
CA THR A 182 -3.42 21.44 19.15
C THR A 182 -2.68 21.74 17.85
N TRP A 183 -3.42 22.14 16.83
CA TRP A 183 -2.85 22.49 15.53
C TRP A 183 -2.67 23.99 15.42
N THR A 184 -1.45 24.43 15.14
CA THR A 184 -1.09 25.86 15.02
C THR A 184 -0.32 26.12 13.73
N CYS A 185 -0.55 27.28 13.12
CA CYS A 185 0.25 27.75 12.00
C CYS A 185 1.59 28.30 12.50
N THR A 186 2.68 27.70 12.05
CA THR A 186 4.04 28.09 12.44
C THR A 186 4.81 28.53 11.21
N ASP A 187 5.50 29.66 11.32
CA ASP A 187 6.39 30.16 10.27
C ASP A 187 7.61 29.24 10.12
N VAL A 188 7.70 28.57 8.96
CA VAL A 188 8.79 27.64 8.67
C VAL A 188 10.10 28.34 8.31
N THR A 189 10.09 29.65 8.05
CA THR A 189 11.32 30.40 7.72
C THR A 189 12.15 30.76 8.96
N SER A 190 11.48 31.00 10.09
CA SER A 190 12.10 31.41 11.34
C SER A 190 12.15 30.30 12.40
N SER A 191 11.24 29.32 12.32
CA SER A 191 10.95 28.37 13.40
C SER A 191 11.00 26.90 12.95
N LEU A 192 11.95 26.55 12.06
CA LEU A 192 12.06 25.24 11.38
C LEU A 192 11.90 24.03 12.31
N SER A 193 12.39 24.12 13.56
CA SER A 193 12.38 23.02 14.52
C SER A 193 10.99 22.65 15.07
N SER A 194 9.97 23.47 14.87
CA SER A 194 8.69 23.35 15.60
C SER A 194 7.61 22.56 14.85
N CYS A 195 7.90 22.10 13.62
CA CYS A 195 6.94 21.42 12.74
C CYS A 195 7.40 20.05 12.23
N GLY A 196 8.44 19.46 12.83
CA GLY A 196 9.11 18.29 12.23
C GLY A 196 10.09 18.61 11.10
N GLY A 197 10.34 19.90 10.83
CA GLY A 197 11.40 20.35 9.92
C GLY A 197 12.77 20.34 10.60
N CYS A 198 13.82 20.04 9.83
CA CYS A 198 15.20 20.15 10.32
C CYS A 198 15.86 21.45 9.86
N PRO A 199 16.56 22.16 10.77
CA PRO A 199 17.26 23.38 10.42
C PRO A 199 18.43 23.07 9.48
N GLY A 200 18.36 23.54 8.22
CA GLY A 200 19.44 23.38 7.24
C GLY A 200 18.97 22.87 5.88
N ASP A 201 18.13 21.83 5.85
CA ASP A 201 17.60 21.27 4.59
C ASP A 201 16.39 22.04 4.05
N GLY A 202 15.63 22.74 4.91
CA GLY A 202 14.41 23.46 4.49
C GLY A 202 13.28 22.53 4.02
N ILE A 203 13.43 21.22 4.24
CA ILE A 203 12.46 20.19 3.89
C ILE A 203 11.64 19.87 5.13
N ASP A 204 10.32 19.85 5.00
CA ASP A 204 9.45 19.28 6.03
C ASP A 204 9.33 17.77 5.82
N CYS A 205 9.99 17.04 6.70
CA CYS A 205 10.07 15.60 6.64
C CYS A 205 8.87 14.93 7.31
N GLY A 206 8.08 15.67 8.10
CA GLY A 206 6.78 15.23 8.59
C GLY A 206 5.74 15.16 7.47
N ALA A 207 5.91 15.89 6.36
CA ALA A 207 5.05 15.80 5.20
C ALA A 207 5.31 14.56 4.32
N LEU A 208 6.35 13.76 4.63
CA LEU A 208 6.61 12.53 3.90
C LEU A 208 5.50 11.49 4.19
N PRO A 209 4.94 10.82 3.17
CA PRO A 209 3.85 9.87 3.37
C PRO A 209 4.22 8.77 4.36
N GLY A 210 3.33 8.54 5.33
CA GLY A 210 3.48 7.46 6.32
C GLY A 210 4.50 7.73 7.42
N VAL A 211 5.14 8.89 7.46
CA VAL A 211 6.06 9.28 8.53
C VAL A 211 5.29 9.73 9.75
N SER A 212 5.61 9.17 10.93
CA SER A 212 4.99 9.56 12.20
C SER A 212 5.90 10.44 13.03
N GLU A 213 7.19 10.13 13.09
CA GLU A 213 8.16 10.86 13.88
C GLU A 213 9.47 11.02 13.12
N VAL A 214 10.01 12.23 13.17
CA VAL A 214 11.28 12.62 12.55
C VAL A 214 12.20 13.20 13.59
N ARG A 215 13.48 12.86 13.49
CA ARG A 215 14.56 13.41 14.31
C ARG A 215 15.52 14.18 13.43
N CYS A 216 15.99 15.32 13.93
CA CYS A 216 17.01 16.10 13.25
C CYS A 216 18.40 15.71 13.71
N ILE A 217 19.22 15.21 12.78
CA ILE A 217 20.61 14.87 13.02
C ILE A 217 21.46 15.78 12.15
N GLN A 218 22.11 16.77 12.78
CA GLN A 218 22.97 17.75 12.09
C GLN A 218 22.26 18.55 10.98
N GLY A 219 20.96 18.83 11.18
CA GLY A 219 20.16 19.57 10.20
C GLY A 219 19.56 18.71 9.08
N ILE A 220 19.86 17.42 9.07
CA ILE A 220 19.29 16.43 8.15
C ILE A 220 18.14 15.71 8.84
N CYS A 221 17.03 15.52 8.12
CA CYS A 221 15.93 14.71 8.59
C CYS A 221 16.25 13.22 8.60
N ALA A 222 16.06 12.59 9.76
CA ALA A 222 16.04 11.15 9.91
C ALA A 222 14.64 10.72 10.35
N ILE A 223 13.99 9.86 9.57
CA ILE A 223 12.71 9.28 9.95
C ILE A 223 12.96 8.27 11.08
N ASP A 224 12.35 8.47 12.25
CA ASP A 224 12.52 7.61 13.43
C ASP A 224 11.42 6.55 13.49
N THR A 225 10.16 6.96 13.26
CA THR A 225 9.01 6.03 13.24
C THR A 225 8.04 6.35 12.10
N CYS A 226 7.38 5.30 11.61
CA CYS A 226 6.30 5.39 10.63
C CYS A 226 4.94 5.26 11.30
N HIS A 227 3.90 5.82 10.69
CA HIS A 227 2.52 5.63 11.11
C HIS A 227 2.12 4.14 11.05
N ARG A 228 1.08 3.76 11.81
CA ARG A 228 0.55 2.40 11.78
C ARG A 228 0.15 2.02 10.36
N GLY A 229 0.59 0.85 9.90
CA GLY A 229 0.36 0.40 8.53
C GLY A 229 1.49 0.77 7.57
N PHE A 230 2.56 1.43 8.06
CA PHE A 230 3.78 1.69 7.30
C PHE A 230 4.99 1.02 7.99
N VAL A 231 6.04 0.76 7.21
CA VAL A 231 7.33 0.22 7.66
C VAL A 231 8.45 1.07 7.08
N LEU A 232 9.53 1.23 7.84
CA LEU A 232 10.74 1.90 7.35
C LEU A 232 11.39 1.02 6.28
N GLU A 233 11.55 1.58 5.09
CA GLU A 233 12.22 0.94 3.96
C GLU A 233 13.48 1.72 3.62
N PHE A 234 14.60 0.99 3.52
CA PHE A 234 15.89 1.57 3.18
C PHE A 234 16.11 1.51 1.66
N LYS A 235 16.00 2.65 0.96
CA LYS A 235 16.35 2.76 -0.45
C LYS A 235 17.85 2.95 -0.60
N SER A 236 18.54 1.95 -1.14
CA SER A 236 19.99 1.97 -1.34
C SER A 236 20.44 2.76 -2.59
N HIS A 237 19.53 3.33 -3.38
CA HIS A 237 19.85 4.05 -4.61
C HIS A 237 19.21 5.44 -4.61
N VAL A 238 20.03 6.48 -4.42
CA VAL A 238 19.61 7.88 -4.52
C VAL A 238 20.20 8.46 -5.80
N ASP A 239 19.42 8.48 -6.86
CA ASP A 239 19.73 9.30 -8.04
C ASP A 239 19.23 10.72 -7.79
N GLY A 240 19.96 11.49 -6.98
CA GLY A 240 19.58 12.88 -6.70
C GLY A 240 20.46 13.59 -5.67
N PRO A 241 20.90 14.83 -5.95
CA PRO A 241 21.69 15.62 -5.01
C PRO A 241 20.77 16.44 -4.10
N THR A 242 20.05 15.79 -3.19
CA THR A 242 19.55 16.47 -1.97
C THR A 242 19.17 15.47 -0.88
N SER A 243 20.03 15.48 0.14
CA SER A 243 19.77 15.24 1.56
C SER A 243 18.30 15.10 1.97
N SER A 244 17.89 13.86 2.23
CA SER A 244 16.98 13.48 3.32
C SER A 244 16.80 11.97 3.24
N GLY A 245 17.75 11.24 3.82
CA GLY A 245 17.62 9.83 4.22
C GLY A 245 17.30 8.83 3.10
N ASN A 246 18.14 7.80 2.99
CA ASN A 246 17.83 6.54 2.30
C ASN A 246 16.64 5.80 2.92
N ILE A 247 15.77 6.45 3.69
CA ILE A 247 14.76 5.85 4.55
C ILE A 247 13.44 6.51 4.17
N THR A 248 12.46 5.70 3.79
CA THR A 248 11.10 6.14 3.52
C THR A 248 10.12 5.25 4.26
N CYS A 249 8.97 5.78 4.68
CA CYS A 249 7.89 4.96 5.18
C CYS A 249 7.11 4.39 4.00
N ALA A 250 7.26 3.09 3.75
CA ALA A 250 6.47 2.37 2.76
C ALA A 250 5.25 1.74 3.45
N PRO A 251 4.08 1.67 2.79
CA PRO A 251 2.97 0.88 3.31
C PRO A 251 3.46 -0.53 3.63
N LYS A 252 3.11 -1.03 4.82
CA LYS A 252 3.35 -2.41 5.21
C LYS A 252 2.55 -3.25 4.24
N HIS A 253 3.19 -3.77 3.19
CA HIS A 253 2.59 -4.78 2.33
C HIS A 253 2.02 -5.83 3.27
N HIS A 254 0.70 -6.02 3.24
CA HIS A 254 0.06 -7.12 3.93
C HIS A 254 0.62 -8.38 3.28
N ARG A 255 1.76 -8.88 3.78
CA ARG A 255 2.08 -10.29 3.57
C ARG A 255 0.90 -11.02 4.17
N PRO A 256 0.10 -11.75 3.38
CA PRO A 256 -1.00 -12.50 3.93
C PRO A 256 -0.41 -13.41 5.01
N TRP A 257 -0.85 -13.23 6.25
CA TRP A 257 -0.36 -13.96 7.41
C TRP A 257 -0.72 -15.46 7.39
N PHE A 258 -1.28 -15.93 6.28
CA PHE A 258 -1.84 -17.27 6.11
C PHE A 258 -0.87 -18.32 5.56
N THR A 259 0.40 -18.02 5.24
CA THR A 259 1.34 -19.06 4.77
C THR A 259 2.07 -19.81 5.88
N ALA A 260 1.65 -19.70 7.13
CA ALA A 260 2.28 -20.39 8.26
C ALA A 260 1.34 -21.36 8.99
N GLN A 261 0.57 -22.19 8.26
CA GLN A 261 0.03 -23.44 8.82
C GLN A 261 -0.01 -24.54 7.76
N GLY A 262 0.71 -25.63 8.02
CA GLY A 262 0.42 -26.94 7.45
C GLY A 262 1.53 -27.51 6.59
N GLY A 263 2.42 -28.31 7.20
CA GLY A 263 3.40 -29.06 6.42
C GLY A 263 4.37 -29.99 7.17
N ASP A 264 4.30 -30.14 8.49
CA ASP A 264 5.01 -31.25 9.16
C ASP A 264 4.18 -32.53 9.01
N GLY A 265 4.35 -33.21 7.88
CA GLY A 265 3.82 -34.54 7.61
C GLY A 265 4.95 -35.56 7.48
N LEU A 266 5.07 -36.40 8.51
CA LEU A 266 5.85 -37.64 8.60
C LEU A 266 5.59 -38.61 7.43
#